data_AF-A0A7S2DD27-F1
#
_entry.id   AF-A0A7S2DD27-F1
#
_cell.length_a   1.000
_cell.length_b   1.000
_cell.length_c   1.000
_cell.angle_alpha   90.00
_cell.angle_beta   90.00
_cell.angle_gamma   90.00
#
_symmetry.space_group_name_H-M   'P 1'
#
loop_
_entity.id
_entity.type
_entity.pdbx_description
1 polymer ?
#
loop_
_entity_poly.entity_id
_entity_poly.type
_entity_poly.pdbx_seq_one_letter_code
_entity_poly.pdbx_strand_id
1 'polypeptide(L)'
;AMVAAQAPGPSRPPTCIEDFLWNMHSTLVATPGPLQLDNLKDAYSKHLGHKCAIERFLVVGEGGLAATLKRIPHIVKLFEDGGSQCVRSSLPADCTKQQLIEADQNYRREL
;
A
#
# COMPACT_ATOMS: atom_id res chain seq x y z
N ALA A 1 -12.34 3.83 28.76
CA ALA A 1 -12.06 3.90 27.31
C ALA A 1 -10.57 4.22 27.15
N MET A 2 -9.75 3.26 26.72
CA MET A 2 -8.33 3.52 26.46
C MET A 2 -8.19 3.91 24.99
N VAL A 3 -7.73 5.14 24.76
CA VAL A 3 -7.41 5.68 23.44
C VAL A 3 -6.23 4.88 22.91
N ALA A 4 -6.46 4.08 21.85
CA ALA A 4 -5.37 3.44 21.13
C ALA A 4 -4.46 4.54 20.59
N ALA A 5 -3.20 4.54 21.02
CA ALA A 5 -2.18 5.43 20.52
C ALA A 5 -2.06 5.23 19.00
N GLN A 6 -2.51 6.22 18.24
CA GLN A 6 -2.21 6.28 16.81
C GLN A 6 -0.70 6.46 16.71
N ALA A 7 0.00 5.41 16.26
CA ALA A 7 1.41 5.51 15.91
C ALA A 7 1.57 6.68 14.92
N PRO A 8 2.59 7.54 15.09
CA PRO A 8 2.81 8.66 14.18
C PRO A 8 3.08 8.08 12.79
N GLY A 9 2.06 8.15 11.91
CA GLY A 9 2.22 7.81 10.50
C GLY A 9 3.36 8.65 9.91
N PRO A 10 4.21 8.07 9.06
CA PRO A 10 5.39 8.76 8.54
C PRO A 10 4.95 9.95 7.68
N SER A 11 5.03 11.14 8.26
CA SER A 11 4.84 12.43 7.60
C SER A 11 5.99 12.78 6.64
N ARG A 12 6.97 11.89 6.49
CA ARG A 12 8.14 12.07 5.64
C ARG A 12 8.00 11.22 4.38
N PRO A 13 8.32 11.76 3.19
CA PRO A 13 8.36 10.99 1.96
C PRO A 13 9.24 9.74 2.12
N PRO A 14 8.85 8.60 1.51
CA PRO A 14 9.63 7.37 1.61
C PRO A 14 11.01 7.55 0.97
N THR A 15 12.02 6.95 1.60
CA THR A 15 13.41 7.03 1.12
C THR A 15 13.86 5.76 0.40
N CYS A 16 13.22 4.63 0.72
CA CYS A 16 13.46 3.32 0.11
C CYS A 16 12.13 2.63 -0.24
N ILE A 17 12.24 1.47 -0.92
CA ILE A 17 11.08 0.66 -1.31
C ILE A 17 10.29 0.14 -0.10
N GLU A 18 10.96 -0.22 0.99
CA GLU A 18 10.32 -0.75 2.21
C GLU A 18 9.46 0.31 2.90
N ASP A 19 9.96 1.55 2.98
CA ASP A 19 9.19 2.71 3.45
C ASP A 19 7.96 2.93 2.56
N PHE A 20 8.15 2.86 1.24
CA PHE A 20 7.06 3.05 0.29
C PHE A 20 5.97 1.99 0.45
N LEU A 21 6.33 0.71 0.56
CA LEU A 21 5.39 -0.38 0.77
C LEU A 21 4.68 -0.27 2.12
N TRP A 22 5.39 0.14 3.17
CA TRP A 22 4.79 0.42 4.47
C TRP A 22 3.75 1.55 4.40
N ASN A 23 4.10 2.66 3.77
CA ASN A 23 3.21 3.80 3.57
C ASN A 23 1.95 3.40 2.78
N MET A 24 2.11 2.54 1.76
CA MET A 24 0.99 1.99 0.99
C MET A 24 0.08 1.16 1.88
N HIS A 25 0.64 0.23 2.66
CA HIS A 25 -0.11 -0.58 3.61
C HIS A 25 -0.87 0.28 4.64
N SER A 26 -0.20 1.25 5.28
CA SER A 26 -0.84 2.17 6.24
C SER A 26 -2.00 2.94 5.63
N THR A 27 -1.85 3.44 4.40
CA THR A 27 -2.92 4.12 3.66
C THR A 27 -4.12 3.19 3.43
N LEU A 28 -3.87 1.96 2.97
CA LEU A 28 -4.92 0.99 2.67
C LEU A 28 -5.67 0.54 3.94
N VAL A 29 -4.96 0.40 5.06
CA VAL A 29 -5.57 0.07 6.37
C VAL A 29 -6.38 1.24 6.92
N ALA A 30 -5.89 2.48 6.75
CA ALA A 30 -6.57 3.68 7.22
C ALA A 30 -7.78 4.09 6.36
N THR A 31 -7.91 3.55 5.15
CA THR A 31 -9.00 3.89 4.23
C THR A 31 -10.20 2.96 4.47
N PRO A 32 -11.33 3.46 4.98
CA PRO A 32 -12.52 2.64 5.16
C PRO A 32 -13.19 2.32 3.82
N GLY A 33 -13.58 1.06 3.64
CA GLY A 33 -14.32 0.59 2.46
C GLY A 33 -13.42 0.21 1.27
N PRO A 34 -14.03 -0.22 0.15
CA PRO A 34 -13.29 -0.54 -1.06
C PRO A 34 -12.68 0.72 -1.67
N LEU A 35 -11.35 0.83 -1.63
CA LEU A 35 -10.65 1.93 -2.27
C LEU A 35 -10.55 1.66 -3.77
N GLN A 36 -11.20 2.49 -4.59
CA GLN A 36 -11.03 2.43 -6.04
C GLN A 36 -9.57 2.68 -6.42
N LEU A 37 -9.08 1.91 -7.39
CA LEU A 37 -7.69 1.97 -7.81
C LEU A 37 -7.27 3.37 -8.29
N ASP A 38 -8.16 4.07 -8.99
CA ASP A 38 -7.91 5.41 -9.53
C ASP A 38 -7.74 6.45 -8.41
N ASN A 39 -8.38 6.22 -7.25
CA ASN A 39 -8.29 7.09 -6.08
C ASN A 39 -7.10 6.78 -5.17
N LEU A 40 -6.29 5.75 -5.48
CA LEU A 40 -5.21 5.29 -4.61
C LEU A 40 -4.16 6.37 -4.35
N LYS A 41 -3.72 7.08 -5.40
CA LYS A 41 -2.69 8.13 -5.29
C LYS A 41 -3.20 9.31 -4.45
N ASP A 42 -4.49 9.62 -4.55
CA ASP A 42 -5.12 10.69 -3.80
C ASP A 42 -5.32 10.30 -2.32
N ALA A 43 -5.80 9.09 -2.06
CA ALA A 43 -5.92 8.54 -0.71
C ALA A 43 -4.56 8.52 0.01
N TYR A 44 -3.50 8.08 -0.67
CA TYR A 44 -2.14 8.10 -0.17
C TYR A 44 -1.67 9.52 0.16
N SER A 45 -1.87 10.46 -0.77
CA SER A 45 -1.44 11.84 -0.59
C SER A 45 -2.19 12.54 0.54
N LYS A 46 -3.49 12.25 0.68
CA LYS A 46 -4.34 12.76 1.76
C LYS A 46 -3.95 12.17 3.12
N HIS A 47 -3.61 10.88 3.18
CA HIS A 47 -3.26 10.20 4.43
C HIS A 47 -1.87 10.61 4.95
N LEU A 48 -0.89 10.77 4.05
CA LEU A 48 0.51 10.96 4.43
C LEU A 48 1.03 12.40 4.24
N GLY A 49 0.26 13.25 3.57
CA GLY A 49 0.63 14.66 3.33
C GLY A 49 1.67 14.86 2.23
N HIS A 50 1.98 13.84 1.44
CA HIS A 50 2.93 13.94 0.33
C HIS A 50 2.52 13.06 -0.86
N LYS A 51 2.99 13.40 -2.06
CA LYS A 51 2.62 12.69 -3.30
C LYS A 51 3.01 11.21 -3.27
N CYS A 52 2.16 10.36 -3.86
CA CYS A 52 2.46 8.95 -4.13
C CYS A 52 3.40 8.82 -5.34
N ALA A 53 4.70 8.72 -5.09
CA ALA A 53 5.73 8.58 -6.13
C ALA A 53 5.99 7.10 -6.46
N ILE A 54 4.96 6.36 -6.84
CA ILE A 54 5.05 4.90 -7.06
C ILE A 54 6.10 4.53 -8.11
N GLU A 55 6.25 5.34 -9.15
CA GLU A 55 7.18 5.12 -10.27
C GLU A 55 8.66 5.17 -9.83
N ARG A 56 8.94 5.78 -8.67
CA ARG A 56 10.29 5.83 -8.09
C ARG A 56 10.69 4.50 -7.45
N PHE A 57 9.73 3.73 -6.97
CA PHE A 57 9.97 2.52 -6.19
C PHE A 57 9.56 1.24 -6.92
N LEU A 58 8.54 1.32 -7.78
CA LEU A 58 8.05 0.21 -8.56
C LEU A 58 8.10 0.56 -10.04
N VAL A 59 8.57 -0.39 -10.85
CA VAL A 59 8.54 -0.27 -12.31
C VAL A 59 7.08 -0.29 -12.77
N VAL A 60 6.60 0.80 -13.37
CA VAL A 60 5.28 0.88 -13.99
C VAL A 60 5.45 0.69 -15.50
N GLY A 61 4.97 -0.44 -16.02
CA GLY A 61 5.04 -0.78 -17.45
C GLY A 61 3.73 -0.50 -18.19
N GLU A 62 3.55 -1.10 -19.38
CA GLU A 62 2.37 -0.88 -20.24
C GLU A 62 1.03 -1.16 -19.55
N GLY A 63 0.98 -2.05 -18.56
CA GLY A 63 -0.24 -2.35 -17.80
C GLY A 63 -0.57 -1.36 -16.67
N GLY A 64 0.20 -0.26 -16.56
CA GLY A 64 -0.04 0.82 -15.61
C GLY A 64 -0.03 0.41 -14.14
N LEU A 65 -0.79 1.15 -13.33
CA LEU A 65 -0.86 0.96 -11.88
C LEU A 65 -1.42 -0.42 -11.50
N ALA A 66 -2.48 -0.87 -12.17
CA ALA A 66 -3.11 -2.17 -11.91
C ALA A 66 -2.12 -3.32 -12.10
N ALA A 67 -1.43 -3.38 -13.24
CA ALA A 67 -0.46 -4.44 -13.50
C ALA A 67 0.74 -4.37 -12.55
N THR A 68 1.15 -3.16 -12.15
CA THR A 68 2.23 -2.97 -11.17
C THR A 68 1.86 -3.57 -9.81
N LEU A 69 0.65 -3.29 -9.32
CA LEU A 69 0.19 -3.82 -8.03
C LEU A 69 -0.07 -5.34 -8.08
N LYS A 70 -0.46 -5.90 -9.24
CA LYS A 70 -0.58 -7.36 -9.43
C LYS A 70 0.74 -8.11 -9.21
N ARG A 71 1.90 -7.44 -9.30
CA ARG A 71 3.22 -8.05 -9.04
C ARG A 71 3.60 -8.09 -7.55
N ILE A 72 2.83 -7.44 -6.68
CA ILE A 72 3.07 -7.43 -5.23
C ILE A 72 1.81 -7.93 -4.47
N PRO A 73 1.28 -9.12 -4.82
CA PRO A 73 0.03 -9.63 -4.25
C PRO A 73 0.13 -9.91 -2.74
N HIS A 74 1.34 -10.09 -2.21
CA HIS A 74 1.63 -10.27 -0.79
C HIS A 74 1.43 -8.98 0.03
N ILE A 75 1.51 -7.80 -0.59
CA ILE A 75 1.28 -6.51 0.07
C ILE A 75 -0.10 -5.97 -0.25
N VAL A 76 -0.51 -6.07 -1.52
CA VAL A 76 -1.70 -5.42 -2.05
C VAL A 76 -2.57 -6.42 -2.79
N LYS A 77 -3.88 -6.41 -2.52
CA LYS A 77 -4.86 -7.22 -3.24
C LYS A 77 -5.76 -6.34 -4.08
N LEU A 78 -5.80 -6.61 -5.38
CA LEU A 78 -6.80 -6.05 -6.29
C LEU A 78 -8.03 -6.97 -6.31
N PHE A 79 -9.20 -6.36 -6.37
CA PHE A 79 -10.49 -7.05 -6.49
C PHE A 79 -11.47 -6.17 -7.25
N GLU A 80 -12.57 -6.75 -7.73
CA GLU A 80 -13.63 -6.02 -8.41
C GLU A 80 -14.79 -5.83 -7.43
N ASP A 81 -15.33 -4.61 -7.36
CA ASP A 81 -16.48 -4.26 -6.53
C ASP A 81 -17.40 -3.34 -7.34
N GLY A 82 -18.65 -3.78 -7.57
CA GLY A 82 -19.63 -3.01 -8.36
C GLY A 82 -19.17 -2.64 -9.78
N GLY A 83 -18.36 -3.48 -10.43
CA GLY A 83 -17.81 -3.21 -11.77
C GLY A 83 -16.63 -2.24 -11.79
N SER A 84 -16.11 -1.85 -10.63
CA SER A 84 -14.92 -1.01 -10.48
C SER A 84 -13.76 -1.79 -9.88
N GLN A 85 -12.55 -1.55 -10.38
CA GLN A 85 -11.36 -2.16 -9.80
C GLN A 85 -10.96 -1.45 -8.50
N CYS A 86 -10.92 -2.21 -7.41
CA CYS A 86 -10.60 -1.73 -6.08
C CYS A 86 -9.34 -2.40 -5.55
N VAL A 87 -8.77 -1.78 -4.52
CA VAL A 87 -7.51 -2.17 -3.89
C VAL A 87 -7.67 -2.20 -2.37
N ARG A 88 -7.06 -3.20 -1.73
CA ARG A 88 -6.96 -3.33 -0.27
C ARG A 88 -5.62 -3.92 0.14
N SER A 89 -5.28 -3.79 1.43
CA SER A 89 -4.12 -4.48 1.98
C SER A 89 -4.31 -6.00 1.96
N SER A 90 -3.27 -6.74 1.59
CA SER A 90 -3.21 -8.20 1.76
C SER A 90 -2.84 -8.59 3.19
N LEU A 91 -2.06 -7.73 3.87
CA LEU A 91 -1.64 -7.93 5.25
C LEU A 91 -2.67 -7.34 6.22
N PRO A 92 -2.81 -7.90 7.44
CA PRO A 92 -3.79 -7.44 8.42
C PRO A 92 -3.41 -6.06 8.99
N ALA A 93 -4.39 -5.38 9.57
CA ALA A 93 -4.23 -4.00 10.08
C ALA A 93 -3.25 -3.88 11.26
N ASP A 94 -3.04 -4.96 12.00
CA ASP A 94 -2.09 -5.08 13.11
C ASP A 94 -0.69 -5.52 12.65
N CYS A 95 -0.47 -5.66 11.34
CA CYS A 95 0.83 -6.00 10.78
C CYS A 95 1.86 -4.93 11.12
N THR A 96 3.04 -5.38 11.54
CA THR A 96 4.19 -4.50 11.78
C THR A 96 4.98 -4.27 10.50
N LYS A 97 5.74 -3.16 10.46
CA LYS A 97 6.63 -2.88 9.33
C LYS A 97 7.63 -4.00 9.08
N GLN A 98 8.15 -4.62 10.14
CA GLN A 98 9.09 -5.73 10.03
C GLN A 98 8.45 -6.97 9.37
N GLN A 99 7.22 -7.31 9.77
CA GLN A 99 6.47 -8.42 9.14
C GLN A 99 6.17 -8.15 7.67
N LEU A 100 5.85 -6.90 7.31
CA LEU A 100 5.66 -6.52 5.91
C LEU A 100 6.96 -6.70 5.11
N ILE A 101 8.10 -6.28 5.66
CA ILE A 101 9.41 -6.44 5.02
C ILE A 101 9.73 -7.93 4.85
N GLU A 102 9.51 -8.74 5.89
CA GLU A 102 9.72 -10.18 5.83
C GLU A 102 8.83 -10.84 4.77
N ALA A 103 7.55 -10.46 4.69
CA ALA A 103 6.63 -10.93 3.67
C ALA A 103 7.12 -10.56 2.25
N ASP A 104 7.64 -9.34 2.07
CA ASP A 104 8.21 -8.90 0.79
C ASP A 104 9.49 -9.64 0.41
N GLN A 105 10.38 -9.87 1.37
CA GLN A 105 11.59 -10.65 1.15
C GLN A 105 11.28 -12.13 0.85
N ASN A 106 10.31 -12.72 1.54
CA ASN A 106 9.87 -14.10 1.29
C ASN A 106 9.33 -14.23 -0.13
N TYR A 107 8.42 -13.34 -0.53
CA TYR A 107 7.84 -13.36 -1.86
C TYR A 107 8.91 -13.24 -2.96
N ARG A 108 9.89 -12.35 -2.79
CA ARG A 108 11.00 -12.19 -3.76
C ARG A 108 11.94 -13.38 -3.83
N ARG A 109 12.06 -14.17 -2.78
CA ARG A 109 12.88 -15.40 -2.78
C ARG A 109 12.21 -16.55 -3.53
N GLU A 110 10.89 -16.49 -3.71
CA GLU A 110 10.10 -17.51 -4.38
C GLU A 110 9.90 -17.25 -5.89
N LEU A 111 10.31 -16.07 -6.38
CA LEU A 111 10.32 -15.69 -7.81
C LEU A 111 11.61 -16.14 -8.51
#